data_AF-A0A4Y2E0K7-F1
#
_entry.id   AF-A0A4Y2E0K7-F1
#
_cell.length_a   1.000
_cell.length_b   1.000
_cell.length_c   1.000
_cell.angle_alpha   90.00
_cell.angle_beta   90.00
_cell.angle_gamma   90.00
#
_symmetry.space_group_name_H-M   'P 1'
#
loop_
_entity.id
_entity.type
_entity.pdbx_description
1 polymer ?
#
loop_
_entity_poly.entity_id
_entity_poly.type
_entity_poly.pdbx_seq_one_letter_code
_entity_poly.pdbx_strand_id
1 'polypeptide(L)'
;MSPGDNVGFSECIFDNGILQPDFCFKLNYYNSVFKTKLSAINFAVCWSLENGVRIKIFSDGLSSIDVLVPTSIKCSFALNIKENIVRANGLVSLTWVRAHG
;
A
#
# COMPACT_ATOMS: atom_id res chain seq x y z
N MET A 1 13.91 2.54 28.34
CA MET A 1 13.21 1.82 27.26
C MET A 1 12.00 2.64 26.87
N SER A 2 12.04 3.25 25.68
CA SER A 2 10.92 4.01 25.11
C SER A 2 10.28 3.13 24.03
N PRO A 3 8.95 2.95 24.00
CA PRO A 3 8.30 2.05 23.06
C PRO A 3 8.01 2.79 21.74
N GLY A 4 8.80 2.56 20.69
CA GLY A 4 8.56 3.25 19.42
C GLY A 4 9.35 2.74 18.21
N ASP A 5 10.01 1.60 18.32
CA ASP A 5 11.00 1.14 17.33
C ASP A 5 10.43 -0.12 16.66
N ASN A 6 10.49 -0.17 15.32
CA ASN A 6 10.28 -1.37 14.47
C ASN A 6 8.91 -1.51 13.76
N VAL A 7 8.39 -0.45 13.14
CA VAL A 7 7.29 -0.61 12.18
C VAL A 7 7.84 -0.49 10.75
N GLY A 8 7.44 -1.41 9.89
CA GLY A 8 7.83 -1.49 8.49
C GLY A 8 6.82 -2.29 7.69
N PHE A 9 6.96 -2.27 6.36
CA PHE A 9 6.14 -3.09 5.47
C PHE A 9 7.03 -3.89 4.51
N SER A 10 6.51 -5.01 4.05
CA SER A 10 7.10 -5.82 3.00
C SER A 10 6.05 -6.05 1.92
N GLU A 11 6.46 -6.03 0.67
CA GLU A 11 5.61 -6.28 -0.49
C GLU A 11 6.20 -7.44 -1.30
N CYS A 12 5.37 -8.46 -1.55
CA CYS A 12 5.70 -9.61 -2.38
C CYS A 12 4.98 -9.46 -3.72
N ILE A 13 5.71 -9.52 -4.82
CA ILE A 13 5.13 -9.44 -6.16
C ILE A 13 5.15 -10.83 -6.78
N PHE A 14 4.01 -11.29 -7.27
CA PHE A 14 3.90 -12.53 -8.03
C PHE A 14 3.66 -12.19 -9.50
N ASP A 15 4.56 -12.65 -10.37
CA ASP A 15 4.39 -12.59 -11.83
C ASP A 15 4.08 -14.00 -12.33
N ASN A 16 2.87 -14.20 -12.86
CA ASN A 16 2.37 -15.51 -13.32
C ASN A 16 2.55 -16.63 -12.28
N GLY A 17 2.37 -16.31 -10.99
CA GLY A 17 2.51 -17.25 -9.87
C GLY A 17 3.95 -17.48 -9.41
N ILE A 18 4.94 -16.85 -10.06
CA ILE A 18 6.35 -16.88 -9.67
C ILE A 18 6.62 -15.69 -8.75
N LEU A 19 7.15 -15.97 -7.56
CA LEU A 19 7.56 -14.95 -6.60
C LEU A 19 8.77 -14.18 -7.16
N GLN A 20 8.62 -12.86 -7.26
CA GLN A 20 9.70 -11.93 -7.53
C GLN A 20 10.41 -11.54 -6.22
N PRO A 21 11.60 -10.92 -6.27
CA PRO A 21 12.28 -10.44 -5.07
C PRO A 21 11.38 -9.54 -4.21
N ASP A 22 11.38 -9.79 -2.90
CA ASP A 22 10.59 -9.03 -1.94
C ASP A 22 11.14 -7.61 -1.75
N PHE A 23 10.24 -6.66 -1.55
CA PHE A 23 10.58 -5.28 -1.20
C PHE A 23 10.30 -5.02 0.27
N CYS A 24 11.36 -4.81 1.06
CA CYS A 24 11.27 -4.57 2.50
C CYS A 24 11.62 -3.13 2.86
N PHE A 25 10.72 -2.43 3.55
CA PHE A 25 10.90 -1.04 3.96
C PHE A 25 10.77 -0.88 5.47
N LYS A 26 11.78 -0.26 6.08
CA LYS A 26 11.73 0.19 7.48
C LYS A 26 11.29 1.65 7.51
N LEU A 27 10.23 1.94 8.28
CA LEU A 27 9.75 3.31 8.43
C LEU A 27 10.46 4.00 9.61
N ASN A 28 10.54 5.34 9.54
CA ASN A 28 11.13 6.17 10.59
C ASN A 28 10.34 6.11 11.91
N TYR A 29 10.86 6.72 12.98
CA TYR A 29 10.18 6.83 14.27
C TYR A 29 8.77 7.44 14.14
N TYR A 30 7.84 6.99 15.00
CA TYR A 30 6.43 7.44 15.08
C TYR A 30 5.53 7.12 13.88
N ASN A 31 5.72 5.95 13.24
CA ASN A 31 4.78 5.47 12.22
C ASN A 31 3.78 4.46 12.80
N SER A 32 2.50 4.63 12.47
CA SER A 32 1.43 3.72 12.89
C SER A 32 1.28 2.55 11.92
N VAL A 33 0.68 1.44 12.38
CA VAL A 33 0.28 0.33 11.51
C VAL A 33 -0.60 0.81 10.36
N PHE A 34 -1.52 1.75 10.64
CA PHE A 34 -2.37 2.37 9.62
C PHE A 34 -1.58 3.07 8.51
N LYS A 35 -0.60 3.91 8.89
CA LYS A 35 0.25 4.63 7.93
C LYS A 35 1.14 3.66 7.15
N THR A 36 1.61 2.61 7.80
CA THR A 36 2.43 1.57 7.19
C THR A 36 1.69 0.84 6.08
N LYS A 37 0.45 0.44 6.32
CA LYS A 37 -0.40 -0.21 5.31
C LYS A 37 -0.72 0.73 4.13
N LEU A 38 -0.95 2.02 4.39
CA LEU A 38 -1.12 3.03 3.33
C LEU A 38 0.17 3.24 2.51
N SER A 39 1.33 3.26 3.16
CA SER A 39 2.63 3.35 2.48
C SER A 39 2.87 2.15 1.56
N ALA A 40 2.47 0.96 1.99
CA ALA A 40 2.56 -0.28 1.22
C ALA A 40 1.71 -0.19 -0.08
N ILE A 41 0.43 0.22 0.06
CA ILE A 41 -0.45 0.48 -1.08
C ILE A 41 0.15 1.52 -2.03
N ASN A 42 0.65 2.64 -1.50
CA ASN A 42 1.24 3.69 -2.33
C ASN A 42 2.48 3.20 -3.06
N PHE A 43 3.32 2.41 -2.41
CA PHE A 43 4.49 1.81 -3.03
C PHE A 43 4.09 0.94 -4.22
N ALA A 44 3.14 0.03 -4.05
CA ALA A 44 2.66 -0.83 -5.13
C ALA A 44 2.06 -0.02 -6.30
N VAL A 45 1.31 1.06 -6.01
CA VAL A 45 0.77 1.96 -7.05
C VAL A 45 1.88 2.68 -7.81
N CYS A 46 2.87 3.25 -7.11
CA CYS A 46 4.01 3.90 -7.74
C CYS A 46 4.84 2.90 -8.57
N TRP A 47 5.06 1.70 -8.04
CA TRP A 47 5.76 0.64 -8.76
C TRP A 47 5.04 0.26 -10.06
N SER A 48 3.71 0.14 -10.03
CA SER A 48 2.89 -0.10 -11.22
C SER A 48 2.98 1.03 -12.25
N LEU A 49 2.98 2.29 -11.79
CA LEU A 49 3.14 3.47 -12.63
C LEU A 49 4.53 3.54 -13.28
N GLU A 50 5.58 3.28 -12.51
CA GLU A 50 6.97 3.34 -12.97
C GLU A 50 7.28 2.23 -13.98
N ASN A 51 6.71 1.04 -13.80
CA ASN A 51 6.93 -0.11 -14.68
C ASN A 51 5.90 -0.22 -15.81
N GLY A 52 4.80 0.54 -15.76
CA GLY A 52 3.69 0.43 -16.72
C GLY A 52 2.96 -0.91 -16.67
N VAL A 53 3.05 -1.65 -15.56
CA VAL A 53 2.51 -3.01 -15.41
C VAL A 53 1.19 -2.97 -14.66
N ARG A 54 0.22 -3.75 -15.14
CA ARG A 54 -1.05 -3.94 -14.42
C ARG A 54 -0.85 -4.88 -13.24
N ILE A 55 -1.25 -4.45 -12.04
CA ILE A 55 -1.15 -5.24 -10.81
C ILE A 55 -2.49 -5.34 -10.07
N LYS A 56 -2.59 -6.36 -9.23
CA LYS A 56 -3.65 -6.52 -8.25
C LYS A 56 -3.04 -6.55 -6.85
N ILE A 57 -3.37 -5.55 -6.05
CA ILE A 57 -2.92 -5.39 -4.67
C ILE A 57 -3.89 -6.13 -3.76
N PHE A 58 -3.37 -7.02 -2.93
CA PHE A 58 -4.14 -7.69 -1.88
C PHE A 58 -3.68 -7.17 -0.52
N SER A 59 -4.58 -6.59 0.26
CA SER A 59 -4.25 -6.03 1.58
C SER A 59 -5.28 -6.44 2.62
N ASP A 60 -4.82 -6.73 3.82
CA ASP A 60 -5.65 -7.03 4.99
C ASP A 60 -6.08 -5.77 5.77
N GLY A 61 -5.58 -4.60 5.37
CA GLY A 61 -5.82 -3.32 6.02
C GLY A 61 -7.13 -2.67 5.63
N LEU A 62 -8.27 -3.23 6.05
CA LEU A 62 -9.60 -2.68 5.72
C LEU A 62 -9.70 -1.17 5.97
N SER A 63 -9.28 -0.72 7.16
CA SER A 63 -9.27 0.71 7.50
C SER A 63 -8.45 1.57 6.55
N SER A 64 -7.32 1.04 6.05
CA SER A 64 -6.43 1.76 5.12
C SER A 64 -7.04 1.84 3.73
N ILE A 65 -7.75 0.80 3.30
CA ILE A 65 -8.52 0.78 2.04
C ILE A 65 -9.69 1.76 2.15
N ASP A 66 -10.45 1.72 3.24
CA ASP A 66 -11.64 2.55 3.46
C ASP A 66 -11.34 4.04 3.40
N VAL A 67 -10.15 4.48 3.82
CA VAL A 67 -9.75 5.90 3.74
C VAL A 67 -9.53 6.37 2.29
N LEU A 68 -9.28 5.47 1.34
CA LEU A 68 -9.05 5.81 -0.06
C LEU A 68 -10.33 5.83 -0.91
N VAL A 69 -11.43 5.27 -0.40
CA VAL A 69 -12.73 5.16 -1.09
C VAL A 69 -13.48 6.50 -1.24
N PRO A 70 -13.60 7.36 -0.21
CA PRO A 70 -14.41 8.58 -0.27
C PRO A 70 -13.95 9.53 -1.37
N THR A 71 -14.88 10.26 -2.00
CA THR A 71 -14.57 11.31 -2.99
C THR A 71 -13.77 12.46 -2.38
N SER A 72 -14.04 12.79 -1.11
CA SER A 72 -13.38 13.83 -0.32
C SER A 72 -12.51 13.22 0.79
N ILE A 73 -11.20 13.45 0.73
CA ILE A 73 -10.23 13.00 1.74
C ILE A 73 -9.58 14.24 2.37
N LYS A 74 -9.62 14.34 3.71
CA LYS A 74 -8.98 15.46 4.45
C LYS A 74 -7.48 15.26 4.69
N CYS A 75 -7.02 14.02 4.74
CA CYS A 75 -5.62 13.69 5.00
C CYS A 75 -4.79 13.86 3.71
N SER A 76 -3.85 14.80 3.69
CA SER A 76 -2.98 15.06 2.54
C SER A 76 -2.20 13.82 2.08
N PHE A 77 -1.75 12.99 3.04
CA PHE A 77 -1.07 11.74 2.73
C PHE A 77 -1.97 10.77 1.95
N ALA A 78 -3.18 10.49 2.44
CA ALA A 78 -4.12 9.62 1.74
C ALA A 78 -4.62 10.22 0.41
N LEU A 79 -4.75 11.54 0.33
CA LEU A 79 -5.11 12.24 -0.91
C LEU A 79 -4.06 12.02 -2.01
N ASN A 80 -2.78 12.16 -1.70
CA ASN A 80 -1.69 11.90 -2.66
C ASN A 80 -1.70 10.44 -3.16
N ILE A 81 -1.96 9.48 -2.27
CA ILE A 81 -2.09 8.06 -2.65
C ILE A 81 -3.27 7.89 -3.63
N LYS A 82 -4.41 8.51 -3.33
CA LYS A 82 -5.57 8.48 -4.20
C LYS A 82 -5.30 9.10 -5.57
N GLU A 83 -4.59 10.23 -5.62
CA GLU A 83 -4.18 10.85 -6.88
C GLU A 83 -3.28 9.91 -7.70
N ASN A 84 -2.35 9.19 -7.07
CA ASN A 84 -1.55 8.16 -7.74
C ASN A 84 -2.41 7.00 -8.26
N ILE A 85 -3.43 6.56 -7.52
CA ILE A 85 -4.36 5.53 -7.98
C ILE A 85 -5.14 6.00 -9.22
N VAL A 86 -5.60 7.26 -9.21
CA VAL A 86 -6.27 7.87 -10.37
C VAL A 86 -5.32 7.96 -11.56
N ARG A 87 -4.08 8.39 -11.35
CA ARG A 87 -3.03 8.45 -12.38
C ARG A 87 -2.70 7.08 -12.95
N ALA A 88 -2.73 6.03 -12.13
CA ALA A 88 -2.52 4.65 -12.57
C ALA A 88 -3.61 4.17 -13.53
N ASN A 89 -4.76 4.84 -13.60
CA ASN A 89 -5.75 4.71 -14.67
C ASN A 89 -6.04 3.26 -15.11
N GLY A 90 -6.43 2.40 -14.16
CA GLY A 90 -6.77 1.00 -14.42
C GLY A 90 -5.58 0.03 -14.49
N LEU A 91 -4.35 0.50 -14.26
CA LEU A 91 -3.19 -0.38 -14.02
C LEU A 91 -3.27 -1.04 -12.63
N VAL A 92 -3.94 -0.43 -11.66
CA VAL A 92 -4.02 -0.95 -10.30
C VAL A 92 -5.44 -1.33 -9.95
N SER A 93 -5.59 -2.52 -9.37
CA SER A 93 -6.81 -2.94 -8.66
C SER A 93 -6.46 -3.25 -7.20
N LEU A 94 -7.29 -2.82 -6.26
CA LEU A 94 -7.09 -3.01 -4.83
C LEU A 94 -8.17 -3.94 -4.28
N THR A 95 -7.78 -5.01 -3.60
CA THR A 95 -8.67 -6.02 -3.03
C THR A 95 -8.38 -6.20 -1.55
N TRP A 96 -9.40 -6.02 -0.73
CA TRP A 96 -9.31 -6.40 0.68
C TRP A 96 -9.33 -7.93 0.81
N VAL A 97 -8.41 -8.47 1.62
CA VAL A 97 -8.39 -9.88 1.99
C VAL A 97 -8.43 -10.02 3.50
N ARG A 98 -9.11 -11.04 4.01
CA ARG A 98 -9.05 -11.35 5.43
C ARG A 98 -7.75 -12.11 5.70
N ALA A 99 -6.94 -11.61 6.62
CA ALA A 99 -5.87 -12.44 7.19
C ALA A 99 -6.53 -13.56 8.02
N HIS A 100 -6.28 -14.80 7.63
CA HIS A 100 -6.60 -15.94 8.50
C HIS A 100 -5.47 -16.04 9.53
N GLY A 101 -5.76 -15.58 10.74
CA GLY A 101 -4.94 -15.83 11.93
C GLY A 101 -5.30 -17.15 12.58
#